data_AF-A0A376Y606-F1
#
_entry.id   AF-A0A376Y606-F1
#
_cell.length_a   1.000
_cell.length_b   1.000
_cell.length_c   1.000
_cell.angle_alpha   90.00
_cell.angle_beta   90.00
_cell.angle_gamma   90.00
#
_symmetry.space_group_name_H-M   'P 1'
#
loop_
_entity.id
_entity.type
_entity.pdbx_description
1 polymer ?
#
loop_
_entity_poly.entity_id
_entity_poly.type
_entity_poly.pdbx_seq_one_letter_code
_entity_poly.pdbx_strand_id
1 'polypeptide(L)'
;MCVPTAIFPDEFRKNVSLEFHRFALDFNSLLDEMEEWQLRLQAKNAQLLRTALHDPLTGLANRAAFRSGINTLMNNSDARKTSALLFLDGDNFKYINDTWGHADGR
;
A
#
# COMPACT_ATOMS: atom_id res chain seq x y z
N MET A 1 8.22 -67.28 -4.27
CA MET A 1 8.64 -66.95 -5.65
C MET A 1 8.70 -65.44 -5.74
N CYS A 2 9.87 -64.87 -6.03
CA CYS A 2 10.11 -63.42 -5.99
C CYS A 2 9.24 -62.67 -7.01
N VAL A 3 8.66 -61.55 -6.59
CA VAL A 3 7.96 -60.60 -7.46
C VAL A 3 9.01 -59.81 -8.24
N PRO A 4 8.91 -59.63 -9.57
CA PRO A 4 9.94 -58.94 -10.33
C PRO A 4 9.97 -57.46 -9.95
N THR A 5 11.11 -57.01 -9.44
CA THR A 5 11.39 -55.58 -9.23
C THR A 5 11.54 -54.95 -10.61
N ALA A 6 10.61 -54.08 -10.99
CA ALA A 6 10.72 -53.31 -12.23
C ALA A 6 11.98 -52.42 -12.15
N ILE A 7 12.99 -52.76 -12.94
CA ILE A 7 14.19 -51.95 -13.13
C ILE A 7 13.79 -50.81 -14.08
N PHE A 8 13.38 -49.68 -13.50
CA PHE A 8 13.24 -48.44 -14.28
C PHE A 8 14.64 -47.97 -14.71
N PRO A 9 14.85 -47.54 -15.98
CA PRO A 9 16.16 -47.07 -16.43
C PRO A 9 16.62 -45.84 -15.66
N ASP A 10 17.90 -45.77 -15.28
CA ASP A 10 18.49 -44.64 -14.54
C ASP A 10 18.33 -43.28 -15.25
N GLU A 11 18.25 -43.26 -16.58
CA GLU A 11 17.93 -42.06 -17.38
C GLU A 11 16.54 -41.51 -17.08
N PHE A 12 15.56 -42.38 -16.84
CA PHE A 12 14.19 -41.99 -16.52
C PHE A 12 14.14 -41.32 -15.13
N ARG A 13 14.90 -41.85 -14.17
CA ARG A 13 15.07 -41.23 -12.84
C ARG A 13 15.77 -39.86 -12.92
N LYS A 14 16.80 -39.73 -13.75
CA LYS A 14 17.55 -38.46 -13.92
C LYS A 14 16.71 -37.38 -14.60
N ASN A 15 15.96 -37.73 -15.66
CA ASN A 15 15.10 -36.78 -16.37
C ASN A 15 13.98 -36.26 -15.47
N VAL A 16 13.31 -37.12 -14.70
CA VAL A 16 12.28 -36.70 -13.74
C VAL A 16 12.86 -35.77 -12.67
N SER A 17 14.08 -36.03 -12.18
CA SER A 17 14.74 -35.14 -11.22
C SER A 17 15.13 -33.79 -11.81
N LEU A 18 15.53 -33.73 -13.09
CA LEU A 18 15.88 -32.49 -13.78
C LEU A 18 14.65 -31.65 -14.10
N GLU A 19 13.55 -32.27 -14.55
CA GLU A 19 12.28 -31.58 -14.75
C GLU A 19 11.70 -31.06 -13.44
N PHE A 20 11.77 -31.85 -12.36
CA PHE A 20 11.34 -31.40 -11.05
C PHE A 20 12.19 -30.24 -10.53
N HIS A 21 13.51 -30.28 -10.73
CA HIS A 21 14.38 -29.17 -10.36
C HIS A 21 14.09 -27.91 -11.18
N ARG A 22 13.85 -28.05 -12.49
CA ARG A 22 13.43 -26.94 -13.36
C ARG A 22 12.11 -26.34 -12.88
N PHE A 23 11.12 -27.19 -12.60
CA PHE A 23 9.84 -26.75 -12.06
C PHE A 23 10.00 -26.03 -10.72
N ALA A 24 10.82 -26.56 -9.81
CA ALA A 24 11.06 -25.92 -8.51
C ALA A 24 11.72 -24.54 -8.66
N LEU A 25 12.66 -24.38 -9.62
CA LEU A 25 13.27 -23.10 -9.92
C LEU A 25 12.25 -22.11 -10.49
N ASP A 26 11.45 -22.54 -11.46
CA ASP A 26 10.42 -21.69 -12.07
C ASP A 26 9.36 -21.29 -11.03
N PHE A 27 8.95 -22.24 -10.19
CA PHE A 27 8.00 -22.01 -9.10
C PHE A 27 8.55 -21.01 -8.07
N ASN A 28 9.81 -21.16 -7.66
CA ASN A 28 10.43 -20.21 -6.72
C ASN A 28 10.56 -18.81 -7.35
N SER A 29 10.93 -18.71 -8.63
CA SER A 29 10.96 -17.42 -9.33
C SER A 29 9.58 -16.75 -9.39
N LEU A 30 8.52 -17.52 -9.62
CA LEU A 30 7.15 -17.01 -9.58
C LEU A 30 6.75 -16.55 -8.18
N LEU A 31 7.18 -17.26 -7.13
CA LEU A 31 6.93 -16.85 -5.76
C LEU A 31 7.62 -15.51 -5.44
N ASP A 32 8.88 -15.34 -5.85
CA ASP A 32 9.61 -14.09 -5.68
C ASP A 32 8.91 -12.92 -6.41
N GLU A 33 8.45 -13.15 -7.65
CA GLU A 33 7.68 -12.15 -8.40
C GLU A 33 6.37 -11.79 -7.68
N MET A 34 5.63 -12.77 -7.18
CA MET A 34 4.39 -12.53 -6.44
C MET A 34 4.63 -11.71 -5.18
N GLU A 35 5.72 -11.97 -4.46
CA GLU A 35 6.10 -11.21 -3.28
C GLU A 35 6.41 -9.74 -3.63
N GLU A 36 7.18 -9.51 -4.71
CA GLU A 36 7.42 -8.15 -5.21
C GLU A 36 6.12 -7.42 -5.56
N TRP A 37 5.20 -8.10 -6.26
CA TRP A 37 3.91 -7.54 -6.62
C TRP A 37 3.08 -7.18 -5.39
N GLN A 38 3.10 -8.02 -4.37
CA GLN A 38 2.40 -7.76 -3.12
C GLN A 38 2.95 -6.50 -2.43
N LEU A 39 4.27 -6.35 -2.37
CA LEU A 39 4.93 -5.16 -1.80
C LEU A 39 4.59 -3.91 -2.61
N ARG A 40 4.61 -3.98 -3.95
CA ARG A 40 4.24 -2.86 -4.82
C ARG A 40 2.79 -2.44 -4.60
N LEU A 41 1.88 -3.39 -4.48
CA LEU A 41 0.46 -3.11 -4.24
C LEU A 41 0.26 -2.44 -2.87
N GLN A 42 0.92 -2.95 -1.83
CA GLN A 42 0.87 -2.35 -0.49
C GLN A 42 1.40 -0.90 -0.50
N ALA A 43 2.53 -0.65 -1.16
CA ALA A 43 3.09 0.70 -1.28
C ALA A 43 2.15 1.65 -2.04
N LYS A 44 1.54 1.18 -3.14
CA LYS A 44 0.55 1.97 -3.90
C LYS A 44 -0.68 2.29 -3.07
N ASN A 45 -1.21 1.31 -2.33
CA ASN A 45 -2.35 1.53 -1.44
C ASN A 45 -2.02 2.53 -0.33
N ALA A 46 -0.83 2.44 0.28
CA ALA A 46 -0.38 3.41 1.27
C ALA A 46 -0.29 4.83 0.69
N GLN A 47 0.22 4.97 -0.53
CA GLN A 47 0.30 6.26 -1.22
C GLN A 47 -1.09 6.83 -1.57
N LEU A 48 -2.00 5.97 -2.04
CA LEU A 48 -3.39 6.37 -2.31
C LEU A 48 -4.08 6.84 -1.03
N LEU A 49 -3.93 6.11 0.08
CA LEU A 49 -4.46 6.52 1.38
C LEU A 49 -3.87 7.86 1.84
N ARG A 50 -2.55 8.02 1.73
CA ARG A 50 -1.87 9.29 2.06
C ARG A 50 -2.46 10.45 1.26
N THR A 51 -2.60 10.30 -0.05
CA THR A 51 -3.11 11.36 -0.94
C THR A 51 -4.60 11.62 -0.71
N ALA A 52 -5.38 10.58 -0.41
CA ALA A 52 -6.80 10.70 -0.15
C ALA A 52 -7.11 11.37 1.21
N LEU A 53 -6.20 11.29 2.18
CA LEU A 53 -6.43 11.77 3.55
C LEU A 53 -5.55 12.95 3.97
N HIS A 54 -4.50 13.28 3.22
CA HIS A 54 -3.62 14.40 3.54
C HIS A 54 -3.57 15.44 2.41
N ASP A 55 -3.38 16.69 2.81
CA ASP A 55 -3.13 17.80 1.91
C ASP A 55 -1.66 17.77 1.45
N PRO A 56 -1.36 17.82 0.14
CA PRO A 56 0.01 17.68 -0.36
C PRO A 56 0.91 18.88 -0.06
N LEU A 57 0.33 20.08 0.14
CA LEU A 57 1.10 21.29 0.41
C LEU A 57 1.58 21.34 1.87
N THR A 58 0.72 20.92 2.80
CA THR A 58 0.97 21.05 4.25
C THR A 58 1.30 19.72 4.93
N GLY A 59 0.99 18.59 4.31
CA GLY A 59 1.07 17.25 4.91
C GLY A 59 0.04 16.97 6.01
N LEU A 60 -0.80 17.96 6.37
CA LEU A 60 -1.85 17.84 7.37
C LEU A 60 -3.01 16.99 6.84
N ALA A 61 -3.88 16.52 7.76
CA ALA A 61 -5.11 15.86 7.38
C ALA A 61 -5.97 16.80 6.52
N ASN A 62 -6.41 16.33 5.36
CA ASN A 62 -7.25 17.13 4.49
C ASN A 62 -8.69 17.20 5.00
N ARG A 63 -9.53 17.95 4.28
CA ARG A 63 -10.94 18.15 4.63
C ARG A 63 -11.74 16.85 4.71
N ALA A 64 -11.42 15.86 3.87
CA ALA A 64 -12.11 14.56 3.88
C ALA A 64 -11.78 13.77 5.14
N ALA A 65 -10.49 13.68 5.49
CA ALA A 65 -10.03 13.04 6.72
C ALA A 65 -10.60 13.72 7.97
N PHE A 66 -10.58 15.05 8.01
CA PHE A 66 -11.17 15.83 9.11
C PHE A 66 -12.67 15.52 9.30
N ARG A 67 -13.45 15.53 8.20
CA ARG A 67 -14.89 15.22 8.26
C ARG A 67 -15.16 13.79 8.76
N SER A 68 -14.37 12.82 8.29
CA SER A 68 -14.48 11.45 8.78
C SER A 68 -14.19 11.37 10.28
N GLY A 69 -13.16 12.06 10.76
CA GLY A 69 -12.80 12.12 12.18
C GLY A 69 -13.90 12.73 13.04
N ILE A 70 -14.46 13.86 12.61
CA ILE A 70 -15.61 14.51 13.28
C ILE A 70 -16.80 13.56 13.35
N ASN A 71 -17.16 12.87 12.26
CA ASN A 71 -18.29 11.94 12.25
C ASN A 71 -18.09 10.80 13.26
N THR A 72 -16.90 10.21 13.30
CA THR A 72 -16.55 9.18 14.28
C THR A 72 -16.65 9.71 15.72
N LEU A 73 -16.14 10.91 15.97
CA LEU A 73 -16.19 11.57 17.28
C LEU A 73 -17.64 11.83 17.72
N MET A 74 -18.49 12.30 16.81
CA MET A 74 -19.89 12.61 17.08
C MET A 74 -20.74 11.37 17.39
N ASN A 75 -20.33 10.21 16.88
CA ASN A 75 -20.96 8.92 17.17
C ASN A 75 -20.54 8.34 18.53
N ASN A 76 -19.55 8.93 19.21
CA ASN A 76 -19.13 8.54 20.55
C ASN A 76 -19.58 9.60 21.58
N SER A 77 -20.52 9.23 22.45
CA SER A 77 -21.17 10.16 23.40
C SER A 77 -20.20 10.79 24.40
N ASP A 78 -19.17 10.06 24.82
CA ASP A 78 -18.21 10.54 25.80
C ASP A 78 -17.17 11.44 25.14
N ALA A 79 -16.64 11.02 23.99
CA ALA A 79 -15.72 11.83 23.19
C ALA A 79 -16.37 13.16 22.78
N ARG A 80 -17.66 13.14 22.41
CA ARG A 80 -18.41 14.35 22.06
C ARG A 80 -18.50 15.36 23.21
N LYS A 81 -18.59 14.90 24.46
CA LYS A 81 -18.70 15.78 25.64
C LYS A 81 -17.36 16.39 26.06
N THR A 82 -16.25 15.77 25.70
CA THR A 82 -14.90 16.14 26.15
C THR A 82 -14.03 16.75 25.05
N SER A 83 -14.57 16.95 23.85
CA SER A 83 -13.84 17.50 22.70
C SER A 83 -14.20 18.94 22.41
N ALA A 84 -13.23 19.70 21.89
CA ALA A 84 -13.41 21.07 21.42
C ALA A 84 -12.88 21.19 19.98
N LEU A 85 -13.45 22.14 19.21
CA LEU A 85 -12.99 22.45 17.86
C LEU A 85 -12.38 23.86 17.83
N LEU A 86 -11.14 23.95 17.37
CA LEU A 86 -10.44 25.20 17.12
C LEU A 86 -10.40 25.45 15.61
N PHE A 87 -10.85 26.63 15.18
CA PHE A 87 -10.72 27.09 13.80
C PHE A 87 -9.61 28.13 13.73
N LEU A 88 -8.62 27.89 12.87
CA LEU A 88 -7.50 28.79 12.62
C LEU A 88 -7.60 29.24 11.16
N ASP A 89 -7.54 30.55 10.95
CA ASP A 89 -7.45 31.15 9.62
C ASP A 89 -6.19 32.01 9.54
N GLY A 90 -5.53 31.99 8.39
CA GLY A 90 -4.31 32.75 8.16
C GLY A 90 -4.66 34.15 7.66
N ASP A 91 -4.36 35.18 8.45
CA ASP A 91 -4.63 36.57 8.04
C ASP A 91 -3.82 36.96 6.80
N ASN A 92 -4.46 37.70 5.89
CA ASN A 92 -3.84 38.37 4.75
C ASN A 92 -3.10 37.46 3.72
N PHE A 93 -3.45 36.16 3.66
CA PHE A 93 -2.88 35.21 2.67
C PHE A 93 -3.08 35.64 1.21
N LYS A 94 -4.18 36.35 0.92
CA LYS A 94 -4.46 36.88 -0.43
C LYS A 94 -3.41 37.90 -0.87
N TYR A 95 -3.01 38.83 0.01
CA TYR A 95 -1.97 39.81 -0.31
C TYR A 95 -0.61 39.15 -0.59
N ILE A 96 -0.27 38.10 0.15
CA ILE A 96 0.96 37.32 -0.07
C ILE A 96 0.90 36.62 -1.43
N ASN A 97 -0.20 35.91 -1.72
CA ASN A 97 -0.39 35.25 -3.02
C ASN A 97 -0.45 36.25 -4.18
N ASP A 98 -1.02 37.45 -4.00
CA ASP A 98 -1.09 38.44 -5.08
C ASP A 98 0.26 39.17 -5.29
N THR A 99 1.08 39.30 -4.24
CA THR A 99 2.40 39.96 -4.30
C THR A 99 3.51 39.01 -4.79
N TRP A 100 3.41 37.72 -4.52
CA TRP A 100 4.44 36.72 -4.83
C TRP A 100 3.98 35.62 -5.80
N GLY A 101 2.67 35.49 -6.06
CA GLY A 101 2.06 34.37 -6.78
C GLY A 101 1.99 34.48 -8.30
N HIS A 102 2.63 35.49 -8.91
CA HIS A 102 2.94 35.44 -10.33
C HIS A 102 4.21 34.63 -10.65
N ALA A 103 4.90 34.08 -9.64
CA ALA A 103 6.11 33.29 -9.85
C ALA A 103 5.90 31.77 -9.83
N ASP A 104 4.88 31.22 -9.16
CA ASP A 104 4.77 29.76 -9.01
C ASP A 104 3.34 29.27 -9.21
N GLY A 105 3.01 28.94 -10.46
CA GLY A 105 1.90 28.04 -10.76
C GLY A 105 2.31 26.61 -10.47
N ARG A 106 2.09 26.12 -9.24
CA ARG A 106 2.05 24.69 -8.88
C ARG A 106 1.11 24.44 -7.71
#